data_AF-A0A146CJ70-F1
#
_entry.id   AF-A0A146CJ70-F1
#
_cell.length_a   1.000
_cell.length_b   1.000
_cell.length_c   1.000
_cell.angle_alpha   90.00
_cell.angle_beta   90.00
_cell.angle_gamma   90.00
#
_symmetry.space_group_name_H-M   'P 1'
#
loop_
_entity.id
_entity.type
_entity.pdbx_description
1 polymer ?
#
loop_
_entity_poly.entity_id
_entity_poly.type
_entity_poly.pdbx_seq_one_letter_code
_entity_poly.pdbx_strand_id
1 'polypeptide(L)' 'MKIFFAVLVILVLFSMLIWTAYGTPFPVKCRTDRDCIMCGLGISCKNSYCERCTR' A
#
# COMPACT_ATOMS: atom_id res chain seq x y z
N MET A 1 16.46 -15.77 27.55
CA MET A 1 15.77 -16.50 26.45
C MET A 1 14.35 -15.99 26.19
N LYS A 2 13.42 -16.09 27.16
CA LYS A 2 11.98 -15.82 26.96
C LYS A 2 11.64 -14.36 26.60
N ILE A 3 12.31 -13.40 27.23
CA ILE A 3 12.13 -11.95 26.96
C ILE A 3 12.64 -11.59 25.56
N PHE A 4 13.79 -12.13 25.15
CA PHE A 4 14.36 -11.88 23.83
C PHE A 4 13.43 -12.39 22.71
N PHE A 5 12.81 -13.55 22.93
CA PHE A 5 11.83 -14.10 21.99
C PHE A 5 10.58 -13.22 21.88
N ALA A 6 10.09 -12.68 23.00
CA ALA A 6 8.95 -11.76 22.99
C ALA A 6 9.25 -10.47 22.21
N VAL A 7 10.45 -9.90 22.37
CA VAL A 7 10.88 -8.71 21.64
C VAL A 7 10.96 -8.96 20.13
N LEU A 8 11.51 -10.12 19.72
CA LEU A 8 11.55 -10.51 18.29
C LEU A 8 10.16 -10.63 17.69
N VAL A 9 9.22 -11.28 18.40
CA VAL A 9 7.83 -11.42 17.92
C VAL A 9 7.16 -10.05 17.74
N ILE A 10 7.34 -9.13 18.69
CA ILE A 10 6.80 -7.77 18.59
C ILE A 10 7.38 -7.04 17.37
N LEU A 11 8.70 -7.10 17.16
CA LEU A 11 9.36 -6.49 16.00
C LEU A 11 8.78 -7.01 14.68
N VAL A 12 8.64 -8.33 14.53
CA VAL A 12 8.07 -8.95 13.32
C VAL A 12 6.64 -8.50 13.08
N LEU A 13 5.81 -8.47 14.14
CA LEU A 13 4.42 -8.00 14.02
C LEU A 13 4.34 -6.54 13.59
N PHE A 14 5.19 -5.67 14.16
CA PHE A 14 5.27 -4.26 13.75
C PHE A 14 5.73 -4.10 12.30
N SER A 15 6.73 -4.85 11.86
CA SER A 15 7.18 -4.82 10.46
C SER A 15 6.08 -5.24 9.49
N MET A 16 5.30 -6.27 9.83
CA MET A 16 4.15 -6.71 9.03
C MET A 16 3.05 -5.64 8.99
N LEU A 17 2.75 -5.00 10.12
CA LEU A 17 1.79 -3.89 10.20
C LEU A 17 2.21 -2.71 9.32
N ILE A 18 3.48 -2.29 9.39
CA ILE A 18 4.02 -1.22 8.55
C ILE A 18 3.94 -1.62 7.08
N TRP A 19 4.27 -2.87 6.73
CA TRP A 19 4.13 -3.35 5.35
C TRP A 19 2.67 -3.33 4.88
N THR A 20 1.71 -3.73 5.70
CA THR A 20 0.29 -3.66 5.31
C THR A 20 -0.21 -2.22 5.15
N ALA A 21 0.31 -1.28 5.94
CA ALA A 21 -0.09 0.12 5.88
C ALA A 21 0.56 0.90 4.72
N TYR A 22 1.84 0.61 4.40
CA TYR A 22 2.65 1.40 3.46
C TYR A 22 3.16 0.61 2.25
N GLY A 23 3.23 -0.72 2.35
CA GLY A 23 3.91 -1.58 1.37
C GLY A 23 3.02 -2.14 0.26
N THR A 24 1.70 -1.95 0.32
CA THR A 24 0.82 -2.34 -0.79
C THR A 24 0.32 -1.10 -1.53
N PRO A 25 0.87 -0.77 -2.72
CA PRO A 25 0.20 0.15 -3.62
C PRO A 25 -1.10 -0.52 -4.02
N PHE A 26 -2.23 -0.07 -3.46
CA PHE A 26 -3.54 -0.61 -3.82
C PHE A 26 -3.75 -0.32 -5.31
N PRO A 27 -3.82 -1.35 -6.17
CA PRO A 27 -4.03 -1.14 -7.59
C PRO A 27 -5.48 -0.71 -7.78
N VAL A 28 -5.69 0.59 -7.87
CA VAL A 28 -7.01 1.17 -8.10
C VAL A 28 -7.42 0.82 -9.52
N LYS A 29 -8.51 0.05 -9.65
CA LYS A 29 -9.13 -0.18 -10.95
C LYS A 29 -9.70 1.11 -11.50
N CYS A 30 -9.51 1.33 -12.78
CA CYS A 30 -10.01 2.50 -13.50
C CYS A 30 -10.50 2.11 -14.89
N ARG A 31 -11.44 2.90 -15.42
CA ARG A 31 -11.88 2.81 -16.82
C ARG A 31 -11.44 4.04 -17.60
N THR A 32 -11.31 5.17 -16.91
CA THR A 32 -10.91 6.47 -17.45
C THR A 32 -9.99 7.16 -16.46
N ASP A 33 -9.26 8.19 -16.90
CA ASP A 33 -8.37 8.99 -16.03
C ASP A 33 -9.13 9.66 -14.87
N ARG A 34 -10.46 9.85 -14.99
CA ARG A 34 -11.30 10.42 -13.93
C ARG A 34 -11.42 9.51 -12.71
N ASP A 35 -11.38 8.19 -12.90
CA ASP A 35 -11.45 7.24 -11.78
C ASP A 35 -10.20 7.32 -10.88
N CYS A 36 -9.10 7.83 -11.44
CA CYS A 36 -7.83 8.00 -10.74
C CYS A 36 -7.69 9.34 -10.02
N ILE A 37 -8.69 10.22 -10.05
CA ILE A 37 -8.62 11.53 -9.37
C ILE A 37 -8.43 11.38 -7.86
N MET A 38 -8.97 10.32 -7.25
CA MET A 38 -8.78 10.05 -5.81
C MET A 38 -7.31 9.77 -5.44
N CYS A 39 -6.48 9.44 -6.42
CA CYS A 39 -5.05 9.21 -6.27
C CYS A 39 -4.21 10.48 -6.42
N GLY A 40 -4.80 11.57 -6.91
CA GLY A 40 -4.12 12.83 -7.22
C GLY A 40 -4.43 13.34 -8.64
N LEU A 41 -4.10 14.60 -8.88
CA LEU A 41 -4.22 15.23 -10.20
C LEU A 41 -3.10 14.75 -11.12
N GLY A 42 -3.43 14.41 -12.37
CA GLY A 42 -2.45 13.96 -13.36
C GLY A 42 -2.09 12.47 -13.31
N ILE A 43 -2.85 11.66 -12.57
CA ILE A 43 -2.74 10.20 -12.58
C ILE A 43 -3.56 9.66 -13.76
N SER A 44 -2.90 8.95 -14.69
CA SER A 44 -3.59 8.28 -15.80
C SER A 44 -3.99 6.85 -15.49
N CYS A 45 -5.08 6.44 -16.14
CA CYS A 45 -5.56 5.07 -16.16
C CYS A 45 -4.84 4.26 -17.25
N LYS A 46 -4.14 3.20 -16.86
CA LYS A 46 -3.39 2.33 -17.77
C LYS A 46 -3.59 0.86 -17.43
N ASN A 47 -3.83 0.04 -18.44
CA ASN A 47 -4.14 -1.38 -18.27
C ASN A 47 -5.31 -1.64 -17.29
N SER A 48 -6.29 -0.73 -17.22
CA SER A 48 -7.40 -0.77 -16.26
C SER A 48 -7.03 -0.48 -14.80
N TYR A 49 -5.83 0.07 -14.56
CA TYR A 49 -5.35 0.46 -13.23
C TYR A 49 -4.70 1.85 -13.22
N CYS A 50 -4.78 2.57 -12.10
CA CYS A 50 -4.14 3.86 -11.94
C CYS A 50 -2.62 3.69 -11.74
N GLU A 51 -1.80 4.33 -12.59
CA GLU A 51 -0.36 4.03 -12.70
C GLU A 51 0.45 4.37 -11.43
N ARG A 52 -0.03 5.30 -10.59
CA ARG A 52 0.70 5.80 -9.40
C ARG A 52 -0.22 6.15 -8.23
N CYS A 53 -1.19 5.29 -7.96
CA CYS A 53 -2.03 5.46 -6.77
C CYS A 53 -1.32 4.97 -5.51
N THR A 54 -0.44 5.81 -4.98
CA THR A 54 0.17 5.62 -3.65
C THR A 54 -0.58 6.50 -2.66
N ARG A 55 -1.15 5.88 -1.61
CA ARG A 55 -1.73 6.59 -0.48
C ARG A 55 -0.63 7.29 0.33
#